data_AF-A0A7S2MLZ9-F1
#
_entry.id   AF-A0A7S2MLZ9-F1
#
_cell.length_a   1.000
_cell.length_b   1.000
_cell.length_c   1.000
_cell.angle_alpha   90.00
_cell.angle_beta   90.00
_cell.angle_gamma   90.00
#
_symmetry.space_group_name_H-M   'P 1'
#
loop_
_entity.id
_entity.type
_entity.pdbx_description
1 polymer ?
#
loop_
_entity_poly.entity_id
_entity_poly.type
_entity_poly.pdbx_seq_one_letter_code
_entity_poly.pdbx_strand_id
1 'polypeptide(L)'
;NSDQGANFSALQQRAAEWKRKHGWAQAESLPLEAEFWTDHDCDLWFRTGGLFHPQRARERRRPPEGDAGGTSGGARRRVSVLAPTCEARQGLHEGLWSCFEAQTWPDKELVIVETYSSTPSKFFEEKAKQDERVVFLSYQVPKEKDWSSGLKRNLCAQLASGGLSAHFNDGDLY
;
A
#
# COMPACT_ATOMS: atom_id res chain seq x y z
N ASN A 1 19.21 -24.38 17.96
CA ASN A 1 19.07 -23.33 19.01
C ASN A 1 20.09 -22.20 18.92
N SER A 2 21.20 -22.34 18.18
CA SER A 2 22.18 -21.25 17.96
C SER A 2 21.69 -20.17 16.98
N ASP A 3 20.97 -20.56 15.92
CA ASP A 3 20.68 -19.65 14.80
C ASP A 3 19.57 -18.64 15.11
N GLN A 4 18.57 -19.02 15.92
CA GLN A 4 17.49 -18.10 16.31
C GLN A 4 18.00 -16.93 17.19
N GLY A 5 19.03 -17.14 18.01
CA GLY A 5 19.63 -16.08 18.82
C GLY A 5 20.41 -15.06 17.99
N ALA A 6 21.10 -15.52 16.94
CA ALA A 6 21.84 -14.64 16.03
C ALA A 6 20.88 -13.74 15.21
N ASN A 7 19.79 -14.31 14.68
CA ASN A 7 18.83 -13.57 13.85
C ASN A 7 18.10 -12.47 14.64
N PHE A 8 17.74 -12.76 15.89
CA PHE A 8 17.14 -11.76 16.78
C PHE A 8 18.08 -10.56 17.00
N SER A 9 19.39 -10.82 17.13
CA SER A 9 20.39 -9.76 17.31
C SER A 9 20.53 -8.85 16.07
N ALA A 10 20.43 -9.42 14.86
CA ALA A 10 20.55 -8.66 13.61
C ALA A 10 19.34 -7.73 13.38
N LEU A 11 18.12 -8.20 13.65
CA LEU A 11 16.90 -7.39 13.54
C LEU A 11 16.88 -6.23 14.55
N GLN A 12 17.35 -6.48 15.77
CA GLN A 12 17.51 -5.45 16.78
C GLN A 12 18.51 -4.38 16.35
N GLN A 13 19.66 -4.77 15.79
CA GLN A 13 20.65 -3.85 15.25
C GLN A 13 20.07 -3.01 14.11
N ARG A 14 19.38 -3.63 13.15
CA ARG A 14 18.74 -2.93 12.02
C ARG A 14 17.71 -1.90 12.49
N ALA A 15 16.88 -2.26 13.47
CA ALA A 15 15.93 -1.32 14.06
C ALA A 15 16.62 -0.17 14.81
N ALA A 16 17.69 -0.45 15.57
CA ALA A 16 18.47 0.56 16.27
C ALA A 16 19.16 1.54 15.29
N GLU A 17 19.72 1.04 14.20
CA GLU A 17 20.33 1.86 13.16
C GLU A 17 19.32 2.77 12.47
N TRP A 18 18.14 2.23 12.12
CA TRP A 18 17.08 3.02 11.51
C TRP A 18 16.61 4.14 12.45
N LYS A 19 16.41 3.84 13.75
CA LYS A 19 16.08 4.82 14.80
C LYS A 19 17.12 5.94 14.87
N ARG A 20 18.40 5.57 14.90
CA ARG A 20 19.53 6.51 14.93
C ARG A 20 19.54 7.42 13.70
N LYS A 21 19.32 6.86 12.50
CA LYS A 21 19.35 7.61 11.23
C LYS A 21 18.21 8.63 11.11
N HIS A 22 17.03 8.30 11.62
CA HIS A 22 15.83 9.16 11.46
C HIS A 22 15.46 9.95 12.71
N GLY A 23 16.19 9.79 13.82
CA GLY A 23 15.94 10.50 15.08
C GLY A 23 14.66 10.04 15.79
N TRP A 24 14.22 8.79 15.57
CA TRP A 24 12.96 8.28 16.11
C TRP A 24 13.19 7.47 17.38
N ALA A 25 12.77 8.01 18.53
CA ALA A 25 12.95 7.36 19.82
C ALA A 25 12.03 6.14 20.03
N GLN A 26 10.87 6.10 19.36
CA GLN A 26 9.80 5.12 19.60
C GLN A 26 9.41 4.34 18.33
N ALA A 27 10.38 3.79 17.59
CA ALA A 27 10.03 2.86 16.52
C ALA A 27 9.74 1.45 17.10
N GLU A 28 8.67 0.83 16.62
CA GLU A 28 8.32 -0.56 16.90
C GLU A 28 9.48 -1.51 16.58
N SER A 29 9.55 -2.66 17.24
CA SER A 29 10.50 -3.71 16.84
C SER A 29 10.11 -4.31 15.49
N LEU A 30 11.10 -4.74 14.71
CA LEU A 30 10.84 -5.55 13.52
C LEU A 30 10.39 -6.96 13.93
N PRO A 31 9.38 -7.54 13.26
CA PRO A 31 8.99 -8.93 13.49
C PRO A 31 10.04 -9.89 12.92
N LEU A 32 10.03 -11.17 13.31
CA LEU A 32 11.06 -12.15 12.92
C LEU A 32 11.14 -12.34 11.41
N GLU A 33 10.00 -12.36 10.73
CA GLU A 33 9.88 -12.45 9.28
C GLU A 33 10.53 -11.28 8.54
N ALA A 34 10.87 -10.18 9.23
CA ALA A 34 11.57 -9.04 8.64
C ALA A 34 13.04 -9.33 8.30
N GLU A 35 13.55 -10.50 8.66
CA GLU A 35 14.87 -10.98 8.24
C GLU A 35 15.00 -10.96 6.70
N PHE A 36 13.92 -11.27 5.99
CA PHE A 36 13.88 -11.32 4.53
C PHE A 36 13.31 -10.04 3.91
N TRP A 37 13.07 -9.00 4.71
CA TRP A 37 12.52 -7.74 4.20
C TRP A 37 13.61 -6.85 3.61
N THR A 38 13.28 -6.19 2.51
CA THR A 38 14.13 -5.14 1.94
C THR A 38 14.22 -3.93 2.87
N ASP A 39 15.20 -3.05 2.67
CA ASP A 39 15.29 -1.81 3.44
C ASP A 39 14.05 -0.92 3.25
N HIS A 40 13.46 -0.97 2.05
CA HIS A 40 12.21 -0.28 1.77
C HIS A 40 11.03 -0.86 2.59
N ASP A 41 10.91 -2.18 2.67
CA ASP A 41 9.88 -2.84 3.46
C ASP A 41 9.98 -2.47 4.95
N CYS A 42 11.20 -2.47 5.50
CA CYS A 42 11.45 -2.00 6.87
C CYS A 42 11.13 -0.52 7.05
N ASP A 43 11.47 0.33 6.07
CA ASP A 43 11.14 1.76 6.12
C ASP A 43 9.62 1.98 6.19
N LEU A 44 8.83 1.27 5.37
CA LEU A 44 7.37 1.35 5.43
C LEU A 44 6.82 0.89 6.78
N TRP A 45 7.36 -0.20 7.34
CA TRP A 45 6.99 -0.67 8.68
C TRP A 45 7.21 0.40 9.74
N PHE A 46 8.42 0.96 9.80
CA PHE A 46 8.72 1.98 10.80
C PHE A 46 7.89 3.24 10.59
N ARG A 47 7.78 3.75 9.36
CA ARG A 47 7.06 4.99 9.05
C ARG A 47 5.56 4.90 9.29
N THR A 48 5.01 3.70 9.35
CA THR A 48 3.61 3.45 9.70
C THR A 48 3.41 3.05 11.16
N GLY A 49 4.47 3.05 11.97
CA GLY A 49 4.41 2.62 13.37
C GLY A 49 4.03 1.16 13.53
N GLY A 50 4.46 0.30 12.59
CA GLY A 50 4.14 -1.13 12.57
C GLY A 50 2.75 -1.49 12.04
N LEU A 51 1.94 -0.50 11.63
CA LEU A 51 0.59 -0.76 11.11
C LEU A 51 0.61 -1.40 9.72
N PHE A 52 1.56 -1.02 8.86
CA PHE A 52 1.70 -1.60 7.53
C PHE A 52 2.70 -2.75 7.54
N HIS A 53 2.20 -3.96 7.31
CA HIS A 53 3.01 -5.16 7.18
C HIS A 53 3.23 -5.51 5.70
N PRO A 54 4.44 -5.36 5.13
CA PRO A 54 4.68 -5.47 3.69
C PRO A 54 4.30 -6.82 3.07
N GLN A 55 4.58 -7.94 3.76
CA GLN A 55 4.23 -9.26 3.25
C GLN A 55 2.71 -9.53 3.24
N ARG A 56 2.01 -9.25 4.34
CA ARG A 56 0.54 -9.32 4.40
C ARG A 56 -0.12 -8.39 3.38
N ALA A 57 0.45 -7.21 3.15
CA ALA A 57 -0.01 -6.31 2.10
C ALA A 57 0.14 -6.93 0.70
N ARG A 58 1.24 -7.63 0.42
CA ARG A 58 1.45 -8.32 -0.87
C ARG A 58 0.41 -9.41 -1.13
N GLU A 59 -0.07 -10.09 -0.10
CA GLU A 59 -1.14 -11.09 -0.20
C GLU A 59 -2.49 -10.49 -0.62
N ARG A 60 -2.66 -9.17 -0.50
CA ARG A 60 -3.87 -8.43 -0.91
C ARG A 60 -3.79 -7.90 -2.33
N ARG A 61 -2.63 -8.04 -2.99
CA ARG A 61 -2.48 -7.65 -4.40
C ARG A 61 -3.37 -8.51 -5.26
N ARG A 62 -3.88 -7.96 -6.37
CA ARG A 62 -4.42 -8.81 -7.43
C ARG A 62 -3.31 -9.73 -7.93
N PRO A 63 -3.63 -10.99 -8.30
CA PRO A 63 -2.66 -11.88 -8.92
C PRO A 63 -1.98 -11.18 -10.11
N PRO A 64 -0.67 -11.36 -10.31
CA PRO A 64 -0.01 -10.84 -11.50
C PRO A 64 -0.76 -11.32 -12.74
N GLU A 65 -0.74 -10.51 -13.80
CA GLU A 65 -1.25 -10.89 -15.11
C GLU A 65 -0.73 -12.30 -15.40
N GLY A 66 -1.63 -13.27 -15.59
CA GLY A 66 -1.19 -14.64 -15.88
C GLY A 66 -0.27 -14.58 -17.09
N ASP A 67 0.82 -15.36 -17.09
CA ASP A 67 1.67 -15.55 -18.27
C ASP A 67 0.80 -16.08 -19.40
N ALA A 68 0.12 -15.19 -20.12
CA ALA A 68 -0.53 -15.47 -21.37
C ALA A 68 0.62 -15.69 -22.34
N GLY A 69 1.16 -16.92 -22.31
CA GLY A 69 2.25 -17.37 -23.16
C GLY A 69 1.94 -16.98 -24.60
N GLY A 70 2.76 -16.09 -25.16
CA GLY A 70 2.45 -15.54 -26.47
C GLY A 70 3.31 -14.34 -26.83
N THR A 71 4.56 -14.63 -27.17
CA THR A 71 5.36 -13.99 -28.23
C THR A 71 4.86 -12.66 -28.84
N SER A 72 5.73 -11.64 -28.73
CA SER A 72 5.98 -10.62 -29.76
C SER A 72 4.78 -9.81 -30.27
N GLY A 73 4.23 -8.95 -29.42
CA GLY A 73 3.33 -7.88 -29.85
C GLY A 73 2.79 -7.03 -28.71
N GLY A 74 3.59 -6.10 -28.17
CA GLY A 74 3.12 -4.97 -27.34
C GLY A 74 1.97 -5.23 -26.36
N ALA A 75 2.00 -6.35 -25.62
CA ALA A 75 0.92 -6.69 -24.69
C ALA A 75 0.71 -5.54 -23.69
N ARG A 76 -0.51 -5.01 -23.67
CA ARG A 76 -0.90 -3.89 -22.79
C ARG A 76 -0.82 -4.36 -21.34
N ARG A 77 0.26 -3.97 -20.65
CA ARG A 77 0.47 -4.27 -19.23
C ARG A 77 -0.67 -3.73 -18.37
N ARG A 78 -0.96 -4.40 -17.27
CA ARG A 78 -1.84 -3.85 -16.22
C ARG A 78 -1.39 -2.46 -15.76
N VAL A 79 -2.36 -1.54 -15.65
CA VAL A 79 -2.18 -0.20 -15.06
C VAL A 79 -2.74 -0.18 -13.63
N SER A 80 -1.91 0.15 -12.66
CA SER A 80 -2.32 0.39 -11.27
C SER A 80 -2.59 1.87 -11.05
N VAL A 81 -3.85 2.22 -10.81
CA VAL A 81 -4.25 3.57 -10.41
C VAL A 81 -4.09 3.69 -8.90
N LEU A 82 -3.14 4.51 -8.46
CA LEU A 82 -2.79 4.71 -7.06
C LEU A 82 -3.54 5.93 -6.53
N ALA A 83 -4.42 5.73 -5.54
CA ALA A 83 -5.26 6.77 -4.99
C ALA A 83 -5.16 6.81 -3.45
N PRO A 84 -4.17 7.53 -2.90
CA PRO A 84 -4.13 7.77 -1.46
C PRO A 84 -5.30 8.68 -1.06
N THR A 85 -5.94 8.40 0.07
CA THR A 85 -7.05 9.23 0.59
C THR A 85 -7.04 9.27 2.12
N CYS A 86 -7.99 10.00 2.72
CA CYS A 86 -8.26 9.99 4.14
C CYS A 86 -9.74 10.21 4.43
N GLU A 87 -10.15 9.94 5.67
CA GLU A 87 -11.54 10.06 6.14
C GLU A 87 -12.21 11.39 5.78
N ALA A 88 -11.49 12.51 5.91
CA ALA A 88 -12.03 13.84 5.60
C ALA A 88 -12.40 14.03 4.11
N ARG A 89 -11.95 13.15 3.22
CA ARG A 89 -12.16 13.20 1.78
C ARG A 89 -13.10 12.10 1.25
N GLN A 90 -13.72 11.33 2.16
CA GLN A 90 -14.65 10.26 1.80
C GLN A 90 -15.83 10.72 0.92
N GLY A 91 -16.26 11.98 1.03
CA GLY A 91 -17.29 12.56 0.16
C GLY A 91 -16.92 12.63 -1.33
N LEU A 92 -15.65 12.42 -1.68
CA LEU A 92 -15.15 12.45 -3.05
C LEU A 92 -14.95 11.04 -3.65
N HIS A 93 -15.14 9.99 -2.85
CA HIS A 93 -14.79 8.61 -3.23
C HIS A 93 -15.63 8.07 -4.38
N GLU A 94 -16.91 8.44 -4.46
CA GLU A 94 -17.77 8.08 -5.60
C GLU A 94 -17.27 8.72 -6.89
N GLY A 95 -16.83 9.99 -6.85
CA GLY A 95 -16.26 10.68 -8.01
C GLY A 95 -14.94 10.06 -8.47
N LEU A 96 -14.06 9.72 -7.53
CA LEU A 96 -12.83 8.97 -7.81
C LEU A 96 -13.14 7.63 -8.50
N TRP A 97 -14.11 6.88 -7.98
CA TRP A 97 -14.57 5.64 -8.60
C TRP A 97 -15.11 5.87 -10.01
N SER A 98 -15.97 6.87 -10.22
CA SER A 98 -16.50 7.20 -11.54
C SER A 98 -15.39 7.52 -12.55
N CYS A 99 -14.36 8.28 -12.14
CA CYS A 99 -13.22 8.56 -13.00
C CYS A 99 -12.45 7.28 -13.35
N PHE A 100 -12.18 6.42 -12.37
CA PHE A 100 -11.55 5.12 -12.61
C PHE A 100 -12.38 4.24 -13.53
N GLU A 101 -13.68 4.10 -13.28
CA GLU A 101 -14.60 3.25 -14.01
C GLU A 101 -14.70 3.65 -15.48
N ALA A 102 -14.80 4.95 -15.75
CA ALA A 102 -14.91 5.50 -17.11
C ALA A 102 -13.69 5.25 -18.01
N GLN A 103 -12.51 4.94 -17.45
CA GLN A 103 -11.32 4.67 -18.26
C GLN A 103 -11.51 3.42 -19.15
N THR A 104 -10.99 3.44 -20.38
CA THR A 104 -11.16 2.32 -21.33
C THR A 104 -9.98 1.35 -21.36
N TRP A 105 -9.00 1.51 -20.47
CA TRP A 105 -7.86 0.59 -20.38
C TRP A 105 -8.32 -0.81 -19.92
N PRO A 106 -7.98 -1.88 -20.67
CA PRO A 106 -8.60 -3.19 -20.48
C PRO A 106 -8.20 -3.89 -19.18
N ASP A 107 -6.92 -3.87 -18.80
CA ASP A 107 -6.47 -4.38 -17.50
C ASP A 107 -5.97 -3.25 -16.61
N LYS A 108 -6.83 -2.81 -15.70
CA LYS A 108 -6.54 -1.77 -14.72
C LYS A 108 -7.02 -2.19 -13.34
N GLU A 109 -6.34 -1.71 -12.33
CA GLU A 109 -6.75 -1.85 -10.92
C GLU A 109 -6.74 -0.48 -10.24
N LEU A 110 -7.56 -0.32 -9.22
CA LEU A 110 -7.61 0.84 -8.36
C LEU A 110 -7.09 0.45 -6.98
N VAL A 111 -5.94 1.00 -6.61
CA VAL A 111 -5.25 0.74 -5.35
C VAL A 111 -5.42 1.94 -4.43
N ILE A 112 -6.16 1.74 -3.35
CA ILE A 112 -6.51 2.79 -2.40
C ILE A 112 -5.89 2.46 -1.05
N VAL A 113 -5.16 3.44 -0.51
CA VAL A 113 -4.73 3.45 0.89
C VAL A 113 -5.41 4.63 1.56
N GLU A 114 -6.32 4.32 2.48
CA GLU A 114 -7.01 5.30 3.30
C GLU A 114 -6.44 5.30 4.72
N THR A 115 -6.32 6.48 5.32
CA THR A 115 -6.25 6.60 6.77
C THR A 115 -7.52 7.23 7.31
N TYR A 116 -7.93 6.80 8.51
CA TYR A 116 -9.12 7.32 9.16
C TYR A 116 -8.92 7.44 10.67
N SER A 117 -9.67 8.31 11.32
CA SER A 117 -9.66 8.48 12.77
C SER A 117 -10.86 7.79 13.43
N SER A 118 -12.04 7.86 12.80
CA SER A 118 -13.28 7.29 13.34
C SER A 118 -13.80 6.11 12.52
N THR A 119 -14.08 6.32 11.24
CA THR A 119 -14.63 5.27 10.36
C THR A 119 -13.95 5.22 9.00
N PRO A 120 -13.65 4.01 8.46
CA PRO A 120 -13.16 3.86 7.10
C PRO A 120 -14.27 4.13 6.08
N SER A 121 -13.90 4.26 4.81
CA SER A 121 -14.83 4.50 3.73
C SER A 121 -15.74 3.29 3.47
N LYS A 122 -16.99 3.38 3.94
CA LYS A 122 -18.02 2.36 3.65
C LYS A 122 -18.19 2.09 2.15
N PHE A 123 -18.05 3.13 1.33
CA PHE A 123 -18.15 3.02 -0.12
C PHE A 123 -17.06 2.10 -0.69
N PHE A 124 -15.79 2.33 -0.36
CA PHE A 124 -14.71 1.48 -0.88
C PHE A 124 -14.61 0.13 -0.17
N GLU A 125 -15.02 0.01 1.09
CA GLU A 125 -15.22 -1.29 1.74
C GLU A 125 -16.19 -2.17 0.95
N GLU A 126 -17.30 -1.59 0.49
CA GLU A 126 -18.29 -2.32 -0.27
C GLU A 126 -17.83 -2.55 -1.72
N LYS A 127 -17.25 -1.54 -2.37
CA LYS A 127 -16.76 -1.67 -3.74
C LYS A 127 -15.66 -2.74 -3.87
N ALA A 128 -14.75 -2.84 -2.90
CA ALA A 128 -13.70 -3.86 -2.88
C ALA A 128 -14.22 -5.30 -2.74
N LYS A 129 -15.46 -5.51 -2.23
CA LYS A 129 -16.10 -6.82 -2.21
C LYS A 129 -16.78 -7.16 -3.54
N GLN A 130 -17.23 -6.14 -4.27
CA GLN A 130 -18.03 -6.28 -5.48
C GLN A 130 -17.17 -6.29 -6.75
N ASP A 131 -16.03 -5.61 -6.75
CA ASP A 131 -15.18 -5.45 -7.92
C ASP A 131 -13.73 -5.83 -7.58
N GLU A 132 -13.26 -6.93 -8.18
CA GLU A 132 -11.91 -7.46 -7.97
C GLU A 132 -10.79 -6.53 -8.46
N ARG A 133 -11.11 -5.48 -9.23
CA ARG A 133 -10.14 -4.48 -9.65
C ARG A 133 -9.80 -3.51 -8.53
N VAL A 134 -10.53 -3.51 -7.42
CA VAL A 134 -10.33 -2.60 -6.29
C VAL A 134 -9.53 -3.27 -5.18
N VAL A 135 -8.33 -2.75 -4.91
CA VAL A 135 -7.51 -3.11 -3.76
C VAL A 135 -7.60 -1.98 -2.74
N PHE A 136 -8.36 -2.21 -1.67
CA PHE A 136 -8.60 -1.23 -0.62
C PHE A 136 -7.99 -1.66 0.71
N LEU A 137 -7.06 -0.85 1.24
CA LEU A 137 -6.59 -0.96 2.62
C LEU A 137 -6.86 0.34 3.38
N SER A 138 -7.41 0.21 4.58
CA SER A 138 -7.68 1.32 5.48
C SER A 138 -6.93 1.14 6.80
N TYR A 139 -6.44 2.25 7.36
CA TYR A 139 -5.68 2.26 8.61
C TYR A 139 -6.23 3.30 9.57
N GLN A 140 -6.54 2.87 10.79
CA GLN A 140 -6.92 3.81 11.84
C GLN A 140 -5.67 4.53 12.36
N VAL A 141 -5.61 5.84 12.17
CA VAL A 141 -4.50 6.71 12.57
C VAL A 141 -5.07 7.99 13.19
N PRO A 142 -4.51 8.50 14.31
CA PRO A 142 -4.93 9.78 14.87
C PRO A 142 -4.80 10.91 13.83
N LYS A 143 -5.77 11.81 13.77
CA LYS A 143 -5.82 12.89 12.77
C LYS A 143 -4.57 13.78 12.79
N GLU A 144 -4.02 14.03 13.97
CA GLU A 144 -2.82 14.84 14.20
C GLU A 144 -1.53 14.13 13.76
N LYS A 145 -1.60 12.82 13.53
CA LYS A 145 -0.49 11.96 13.09
C LYS A 145 -0.79 11.29 11.75
N ASP A 146 -1.68 11.87 10.95
CA ASP A 146 -2.04 11.32 9.66
C ASP A 146 -0.79 11.15 8.78
N TRP A 147 -0.78 10.08 8.00
CA TRP A 147 0.30 9.79 7.08
C TRP A 147 0.32 10.79 5.95
N SER A 148 1.51 11.30 5.64
CA SER A 148 1.73 12.13 4.45
C SER A 148 1.23 11.43 3.18
N SER A 149 0.76 12.22 2.20
CA SER A 149 0.36 11.68 0.89
C SER A 149 1.49 10.90 0.22
N GLY A 150 2.75 11.31 0.42
CA GLY A 150 3.92 10.58 -0.09
C GLY A 150 4.07 9.19 0.52
N LEU A 151 3.88 9.05 1.84
CA LEU A 151 3.90 7.74 2.48
C LEU A 151 2.76 6.86 1.94
N LYS A 152 1.52 7.37 1.90
CA LYS A 152 0.38 6.62 1.38
C LYS A 152 0.59 6.17 -0.07
N ARG A 153 1.19 7.00 -0.93
CA ARG A 153 1.57 6.60 -2.31
C ARG A 153 2.57 5.47 -2.35
N ASN A 154 3.58 5.46 -1.47
CA ASN A 154 4.52 4.35 -1.37
C ASN A 154 3.81 3.06 -0.94
N LEU A 155 2.83 3.16 -0.03
CA LEU A 155 2.01 2.01 0.35
C LEU A 155 1.15 1.51 -0.82
N CYS A 156 0.53 2.41 -1.58
CA CYS A 156 -0.18 2.05 -2.81
C CYS A 156 0.76 1.36 -3.81
N ALA A 157 1.98 1.87 -4.02
CA ALA A 157 2.96 1.25 -4.91
C ALA A 157 3.35 -0.17 -4.43
N GLN A 158 3.47 -0.36 -3.12
CA GLN A 158 3.68 -1.69 -2.52
C GLN A 158 2.45 -2.62 -2.64
N LEU A 159 1.27 -2.11 -2.98
CA LEU A 159 0.06 -2.89 -3.25
C LEU A 159 -0.24 -3.05 -4.74
N ALA A 160 0.48 -2.34 -5.61
CA ALA A 160 0.31 -2.43 -7.04
C ALA A 160 0.81 -3.78 -7.58
N SER A 161 0.06 -4.34 -8.52
CA SER A 161 0.43 -5.52 -9.32
C SER A 161 0.76 -5.16 -10.77
N GLY A 162 0.42 -3.95 -11.21
CA GLY A 162 0.60 -3.49 -12.58
C GLY A 162 2.04 -3.13 -12.94
N GLY A 163 2.36 -3.29 -14.22
CA GLY A 163 3.66 -2.88 -14.79
C GLY A 163 3.75 -1.38 -15.10
N LEU A 164 2.64 -0.64 -14.96
CA LEU A 164 2.52 0.80 -15.10
C LEU A 164 1.71 1.35 -13.93
N SER A 165 2.09 2.54 -13.43
CA SER A 165 1.35 3.22 -12.36
C SER A 165 0.84 4.59 -12.81
N ALA A 166 -0.42 4.87 -12.53
CA ALA A 166 -1.03 6.18 -12.69
C ALA A 166 -1.42 6.72 -11.31
N HIS A 167 -1.16 7.99 -11.03
CA HIS A 167 -1.40 8.56 -9.71
C HIS A 167 -2.60 9.48 -9.77
N PHE A 168 -3.68 9.10 -9.08
CA PHE A 168 -4.87 9.94 -8.95
C PHE A 168 -4.84 10.66 -7.61
N ASN A 169 -5.32 11.90 -7.61
CA ASN A 169 -5.82 12.56 -6.42
C ASN A 169 -7.34 12.40 -6.43
N ASP A 170 -7.89 12.04 -5.28
CA ASP A 170 -9.33 11.86 -5.04
C ASP A 170 -10.19 13.13 -5.23
N GLY A 171 -9.61 14.30 -5.48
CA GLY A 171 -10.36 15.55 -5.72
C GLY A 171 -10.31 16.08 -7.15
N ASP A 172 -9.63 15.39 -8.06
CA ASP A 172 -9.53 15.82 -9.46
C ASP A 172 -10.47 15.00 -10.35
N LEU A 173 -10.71 15.49 -11.58
CA LEU A 173 -11.40 14.77 -12.64
C LEU A 173 -10.37 14.28 -13.68
N TYR A 174 -10.51 13.03 -14.13
CA TYR A 174 -9.54 12.34 -15.00
C TYR A 174 -10.20 11.78 -16.26
#